data_AF-A0A529XC94-F1
#
_entry.id   AF-A0A529XC94-F1
#
_cell.length_a   1.000
_cell.length_b   1.000
_cell.length_c   1.000
_cell.angle_alpha   90.00
_cell.angle_beta   90.00
_cell.angle_gamma   90.00
#
_symmetry.space_group_name_H-M   'P 1'
#
loop_
_entity.id
_entity.type
_entity.pdbx_description
1 polymer ?
#
loop_
_entity_poly.entity_id
_entity_poly.type
_entity_poly.pdbx_seq_one_letter_code
_entity_poly.pdbx_strand_id
1 'polypeptide(L)'
;MAKLTPFGVELRKLRLDKEMRLLDLAEKLEQSAAFVSAIETGRKQIPDGYLRKISKAMELTAEETRRLRAAAERTRKEVRVDNLRGEQRELVAAFARKLDDVPSDLMEALKKIVLKSIGGDVPFFRKRRGIIVPPMSTEKLRRFAEKIRDVFVVNDQVEFPIMDVLEFQLSKILPDFFIDVETPEVMGEDEGRVFAGSNSIVFREDVYTGACRGNRRDRFTACHEFAHFLMHRDVKLARAREDGDKIYLDSEWQADEFAGTLMMSPRHLKQFADAEAAAAACNMNPAAARVMWAKYEKEGRFEMG
;
A
#
# COMPACT_ATOMS: atom_id res chain seq x y z
N MET A 1 -8.60 4.26 12.01
CA MET A 1 -7.48 4.08 11.06
C MET A 1 -6.21 3.91 11.86
N ALA A 2 -5.31 3.02 11.43
CA ALA A 2 -4.02 2.87 12.08
C ALA A 2 -3.26 4.20 12.02
N LYS A 3 -2.49 4.48 13.07
CA LYS A 3 -1.56 5.60 13.16
C LYS A 3 -0.31 5.05 13.83
N LEU A 4 0.87 5.50 13.41
CA LEU A 4 2.08 5.15 14.14
C LEU A 4 2.04 5.68 15.56
N THR A 5 2.39 4.81 16.50
CA THR A 5 2.63 5.19 17.90
C THR A 5 3.97 5.92 18.02
N PRO A 6 4.25 6.64 19.12
CA PRO A 6 5.58 7.20 19.35
C PRO A 6 6.70 6.16 19.20
N PHE A 7 6.49 4.94 19.70
CA PHE A 7 7.38 3.80 19.51
C PHE A 7 7.52 3.39 18.05
N GLY A 8 6.41 3.26 17.31
CA GLY A 8 6.43 2.92 15.88
C GLY A 8 7.14 3.96 15.03
N VAL A 9 6.96 5.25 15.33
CA VAL A 9 7.70 6.34 14.66
C VAL A 9 9.20 6.20 14.88
N GLU A 10 9.65 5.98 16.13
CA GLU A 10 11.08 5.84 16.42
C GLU A 10 11.66 4.56 15.81
N LEU A 11 10.95 3.43 15.91
CA LEU A 11 11.38 2.16 15.33
C LEU A 11 11.50 2.25 13.81
N ARG A 12 10.52 2.87 13.15
CA ARG A 12 10.55 3.10 11.70
C ARG A 12 11.73 3.99 11.32
N LYS A 13 12.01 5.07 12.05
CA LYS A 13 13.21 5.90 11.79
C LYS A 13 14.50 5.08 11.85
N LEU A 14 14.68 4.29 12.91
CA LEU A 14 15.84 3.41 13.04
C LEU A 14 15.94 2.38 11.91
N ARG A 15 14.79 1.87 11.43
CA ARG A 15 14.75 0.99 10.26
C ARG A 15 15.23 1.71 9.00
N LEU A 16 14.73 2.92 8.75
CA LEU A 16 15.14 3.73 7.59
C LEU A 16 16.63 4.09 7.64
N ASP A 17 17.15 4.46 8.81
CA ASP A 17 18.57 4.79 9.01
C ASP A 17 19.50 3.59 8.75
N LYS A 18 18.98 2.37 8.91
CA LYS A 18 19.69 1.11 8.68
C LYS A 18 19.29 0.42 7.38
N GLU A 19 18.54 1.10 6.51
CA GLU A 19 18.05 0.58 5.22
C GLU A 19 17.29 -0.75 5.34
N MET A 20 16.51 -0.90 6.42
CA MET A 20 15.71 -2.10 6.69
C MET A 20 14.24 -1.88 6.34
N ARG A 21 13.68 -2.72 5.47
CA ARG A 21 12.22 -2.82 5.30
C ARG A 21 11.59 -3.39 6.57
N LEU A 22 10.28 -3.26 6.71
CA LEU A 22 9.55 -3.90 7.81
C LEU A 22 9.74 -5.43 7.80
N LEU A 23 9.89 -6.04 6.61
CA LEU A 23 10.11 -7.47 6.47
C LEU A 23 11.46 -7.90 7.05
N ASP A 24 12.52 -7.12 6.78
CA ASP A 24 13.87 -7.45 7.24
C ASP A 24 13.96 -7.43 8.78
N LEU A 25 13.28 -6.47 9.41
CA LEU A 25 13.17 -6.42 10.87
C LEU A 25 12.37 -7.63 11.40
N ALA A 26 11.25 -7.94 10.76
CA ALA A 26 10.40 -9.06 11.17
C ALA A 26 11.17 -10.39 11.12
N GLU A 27 11.91 -10.64 10.03
CA GLU A 27 12.74 -11.85 9.88
C GLU A 27 13.86 -11.91 10.93
N LYS A 28 14.56 -10.81 11.20
CA LYS A 28 15.60 -10.75 12.26
C LYS A 28 15.05 -10.94 13.68
N LEU A 29 13.76 -10.66 13.89
CA LEU A 29 13.08 -10.87 15.16
C LEU A 29 12.43 -12.26 15.27
N GLU A 30 12.47 -13.06 14.19
CA GLU A 30 11.73 -14.33 14.05
C GLU A 30 10.22 -14.11 14.29
N GLN A 31 9.68 -13.06 13.68
CA GLN A 31 8.29 -12.66 13.79
C GLN A 31 7.67 -12.39 12.42
N SER A 32 6.34 -12.33 12.39
CA SER A 32 5.59 -11.98 11.19
C SER A 32 5.61 -10.47 10.95
N ALA A 33 5.56 -10.03 9.69
CA ALA A 33 5.53 -8.61 9.33
C ALA A 33 4.27 -7.92 9.88
N ALA A 34 3.12 -8.60 9.88
CA ALA A 34 1.89 -8.13 10.49
C ALA A 34 2.03 -7.94 12.00
N PHE A 35 2.78 -8.82 12.70
CA PHE A 35 3.04 -8.65 14.12
C PHE A 35 3.86 -7.39 14.39
N VAL A 36 4.97 -7.18 13.67
CA VAL A 36 5.80 -5.98 13.84
C VAL A 36 4.99 -4.71 13.50
N SER A 37 4.23 -4.72 12.40
CA SER A 37 3.34 -3.61 12.03
C SER A 37 2.30 -3.32 13.13
N ALA A 38 1.68 -4.35 13.69
CA ALA A 38 0.71 -4.22 14.76
C ALA A 38 1.32 -3.58 16.02
N ILE A 39 2.61 -3.80 16.31
CA ILE A 39 3.31 -3.08 17.38
C ILE A 39 3.57 -1.63 16.99
N GLU A 40 4.09 -1.36 15.79
CA GLU A 40 4.38 0.01 15.33
C GLU A 40 3.11 0.90 15.33
N THR A 41 1.97 0.32 14.96
CA THR A 41 0.66 0.99 14.87
C THR A 41 -0.18 0.92 16.15
N GLY A 42 0.31 0.25 17.20
CA GLY A 42 -0.36 0.16 18.50
C GLY A 42 -1.56 -0.79 18.56
N ARG A 43 -1.79 -1.60 17.51
CA ARG A 43 -2.80 -2.69 17.55
C ARG A 43 -2.42 -3.80 18.52
N LYS A 44 -1.12 -3.99 18.76
CA LYS A 44 -0.58 -4.90 19.78
C LYS A 44 0.30 -4.15 20.76
N GLN A 45 0.27 -4.59 22.02
CA GLN A 45 1.14 -4.02 23.06
C GLN A 45 2.59 -4.46 22.85
N ILE A 46 3.53 -3.57 23.16
CA ILE A 46 4.97 -3.83 23.13
C ILE A 46 5.30 -4.92 24.18
N PRO A 47 5.70 -6.14 23.77
CA PRO A 47 5.97 -7.24 24.70
C PRO A 47 7.12 -6.94 25.66
N ASP A 48 7.15 -7.63 26.79
CA ASP A 48 8.25 -7.50 27.73
C ASP A 48 9.55 -8.07 27.14
N GLY A 49 10.65 -7.35 27.37
CA GLY A 49 11.94 -7.67 26.77
C GLY A 49 12.04 -7.38 25.26
N TYR A 50 10.98 -6.91 24.60
CA TYR A 50 10.98 -6.65 23.15
C TYR A 50 12.02 -5.62 22.72
N LEU A 51 12.21 -4.57 23.54
CA LEU A 51 13.27 -3.58 23.33
C LEU A 51 14.66 -4.21 23.25
N ARG A 52 14.96 -5.23 24.08
CA ARG A 52 16.24 -5.93 24.03
C ARG A 52 16.38 -6.75 22.75
N LYS A 53 15.31 -7.41 22.31
CA LYS A 53 15.29 -8.15 21.03
C LYS A 53 15.57 -7.23 19.86
N ILE A 54 14.86 -6.10 19.77
CA ILE A 54 15.08 -5.08 18.73
C ILE A 54 16.50 -4.52 18.78
N SER A 55 16.97 -4.13 19.98
CA SER A 55 18.31 -3.54 20.13
C SER A 55 19.40 -4.48 19.64
N LYS A 56 19.25 -5.79 19.89
CA LYS A 56 20.17 -6.82 19.39
C LYS A 56 20.01 -7.03 17.87
N ALA A 57 18.78 -7.18 17.39
CA ALA A 57 18.48 -7.49 15.98
C ALA A 57 18.93 -6.39 15.01
N MET A 58 18.81 -5.13 15.43
CA MET A 58 19.18 -3.95 14.64
C MET A 58 20.56 -3.40 15.01
N GLU A 59 21.27 -4.02 15.95
CA GLU A 59 22.57 -3.54 16.44
C GLU A 59 22.53 -2.05 16.85
N LEU A 60 21.58 -1.72 17.74
CA LEU A 60 21.37 -0.35 18.20
C LEU A 60 22.48 0.09 19.16
N THR A 61 22.94 1.31 18.99
CA THR A 61 23.79 2.02 19.95
C THR A 61 23.06 2.26 21.27
N ALA A 62 23.82 2.63 22.31
CA ALA A 62 23.23 3.01 23.59
C ALA A 62 22.27 4.20 23.47
N GLU A 63 22.58 5.15 22.58
CA GLU A 63 21.74 6.32 22.34
C GLU A 63 20.43 5.96 21.63
N GLU A 64 20.50 5.20 20.54
CA GLU A 64 19.31 4.73 19.82
C GLU A 64 18.40 3.88 20.73
N THR A 65 19.00 3.00 21.53
CA THR A 65 18.29 2.19 22.53
C THR A 65 17.58 3.07 23.56
N ARG A 66 18.21 4.17 24.00
CA ARG A 66 17.62 5.13 24.93
C ARG A 66 16.44 5.86 24.31
N ARG A 67 16.58 6.36 23.07
CA ARG A 67 15.48 7.02 22.34
C ARG A 67 14.30 6.08 22.14
N LEU A 68 14.55 4.85 21.71
CA LEU A 68 13.53 3.84 21.49
C LEU A 68 12.81 3.46 22.80
N ARG A 69 13.54 3.33 23.91
CA ARG A 69 12.95 3.10 25.24
C ARG A 69 12.05 4.26 25.67
N ALA A 70 12.50 5.50 25.53
CA ALA A 70 11.69 6.67 25.86
C ALA A 70 10.42 6.73 24.99
N ALA A 71 10.51 6.35 23.71
CA ALA A 71 9.37 6.24 22.82
C ALA A 71 8.39 5.15 23.27
N ALA A 72 8.87 3.97 23.68
CA ALA A 72 8.04 2.89 24.23
C ALA A 72 7.29 3.31 25.49
N GLU A 73 7.95 4.04 26.40
CA GLU A 73 7.30 4.56 27.61
C GLU A 73 6.19 5.57 27.29
N ARG A 74 6.41 6.45 26.31
CA ARG A 74 5.37 7.38 25.82
C ARG A 74 4.18 6.61 25.25
N THR A 75 4.43 5.63 24.38
CA THR A 75 3.36 4.79 23.83
C THR A 75 2.57 4.07 24.93
N ARG A 76 3.23 3.48 25.94
CA ARG A 76 2.53 2.83 27.07
C ARG A 76 1.67 3.82 27.86
N LYS A 77 2.08 5.08 27.99
CA LYS A 77 1.28 6.13 28.65
C LYS A 77 0.08 6.54 27.78
N GLU A 78 0.27 6.75 26.49
CA GLU A 78 -0.82 7.10 25.55
C GLU A 78 -1.90 6.01 25.50
N VAL A 79 -1.48 4.74 25.37
CA VAL A 79 -2.42 3.60 25.37
C VAL A 79 -3.22 3.52 26.68
N ARG A 80 -2.61 3.83 27.83
CA ARG A 80 -3.34 3.88 29.12
C ARG A 80 -4.39 4.99 29.15
N VAL A 81 -4.05 6.17 28.64
CA VAL A 81 -4.99 7.31 28.57
C VAL A 81 -6.14 7.02 27.60
N ASP A 82 -5.84 6.41 26.45
CA ASP A 82 -6.84 6.01 25.47
C ASP A 82 -7.76 4.90 26.00
N ASN A 83 -7.24 3.97 26.82
CA ASN A 83 -8.08 2.97 27.49
C ASN A 83 -9.02 3.59 28.54
N LEU A 84 -8.55 4.59 29.30
CA LEU A 84 -9.39 5.35 30.24
C LEU A 84 -10.46 6.18 29.52
N ARG A 85 -10.13 6.72 28.33
CA ARG A 85 -11.11 7.37 27.44
C ARG A 85 -11.98 6.36 26.70
N GLY A 86 -11.53 5.10 26.59
CA GLY A 86 -12.15 4.00 25.87
C GLY A 86 -13.46 3.51 26.46
N GLU A 87 -13.74 3.79 27.74
CA GLU A 87 -15.08 3.61 28.33
C GLU A 87 -16.14 4.47 27.60
N GLN A 88 -15.75 5.60 26.99
CA GLN A 88 -16.64 6.36 26.10
C GLN A 88 -16.79 5.72 24.71
N ARG A 89 -15.83 4.91 24.25
CA ARG A 89 -15.96 4.08 23.04
C ARG A 89 -16.89 2.90 23.24
N GLU A 90 -17.05 2.42 24.47
CA GLU A 90 -18.07 1.40 24.79
C GLU A 90 -19.48 1.93 24.55
N LEU A 91 -19.69 3.24 24.74
CA LEU A 91 -20.90 3.97 24.34
C LEU A 91 -21.05 4.05 22.81
N VAL A 92 -19.96 4.25 22.07
CA VAL A 92 -19.95 4.21 20.59
C VAL A 92 -20.17 2.79 20.06
N ALA A 93 -19.67 1.75 20.75
CA ALA A 93 -19.95 0.35 20.44
C ALA A 93 -21.38 -0.06 20.82
N ALA A 94 -21.96 0.55 21.85
CA ALA A 94 -23.39 0.46 22.14
C ALA A 94 -24.24 1.19 21.09
N PHE A 95 -23.74 2.30 20.54
CA PHE A 95 -24.33 2.98 19.38
C PHE A 95 -24.24 2.13 18.11
N ALA A 96 -23.13 1.41 17.92
CA ALA A 96 -22.94 0.47 16.81
C ALA A 96 -23.84 -0.77 16.89
N ARG A 97 -24.18 -1.23 18.10
CA ARG A 97 -25.20 -2.28 18.30
C ARG A 97 -26.63 -1.79 18.00
N LYS A 98 -26.86 -0.47 18.00
CA LYS A 98 -28.09 0.15 17.48
C LYS A 98 -28.03 0.45 15.96
N LEU A 99 -26.91 0.14 15.28
CA LEU A 99 -26.79 0.24 13.82
C LEU A 99 -27.36 -0.99 13.08
N ASP A 100 -27.82 -2.02 13.79
CA ASP A 100 -28.60 -3.10 13.17
C ASP A 100 -29.93 -2.58 12.56
N ASP A 101 -30.32 -1.34 12.88
CA ASP A 101 -31.44 -0.61 12.28
C ASP A 101 -31.03 0.34 11.12
N VAL A 102 -29.78 0.30 10.63
CA VAL A 102 -29.35 1.12 9.48
C VAL A 102 -29.73 0.45 8.16
N PRO A 103 -30.34 1.19 7.20
CA PRO A 103 -30.67 0.65 5.88
C PRO A 103 -29.44 0.05 5.18
N SER A 104 -29.59 -1.16 4.62
CA SER A 104 -28.50 -1.95 4.02
C SER A 104 -27.66 -1.18 3.00
N ASP A 105 -28.28 -0.24 2.30
CA ASP A 105 -27.72 0.47 1.16
C ASP A 105 -26.65 1.49 1.59
N LEU A 106 -26.80 2.08 2.78
CA LEU A 106 -25.83 3.01 3.35
C LEU A 106 -24.61 2.26 3.93
N MET A 107 -24.86 1.08 4.50
CA MET A 107 -23.80 0.17 4.97
C MET A 107 -23.01 -0.45 3.82
N GLU A 108 -23.66 -0.76 2.71
CA GLU A 108 -23.02 -1.13 1.45
C GLU A 108 -22.16 0.01 0.89
N ALA A 109 -22.66 1.25 0.88
CA ALA A 109 -21.91 2.41 0.43
C ALA A 109 -20.65 2.66 1.29
N LEU A 110 -20.77 2.56 2.61
CA LEU A 110 -19.64 2.71 3.54
C LEU A 110 -18.60 1.58 3.41
N LYS A 111 -19.04 0.34 3.15
CA LYS A 111 -18.14 -0.79 2.86
C LYS A 111 -17.45 -0.64 1.50
N LYS A 112 -18.08 0.01 0.51
CA LYS A 112 -17.55 0.26 -0.84
C LYS A 112 -16.53 1.41 -0.90
N ILE A 113 -16.56 2.35 0.04
CA ILE A 113 -15.63 3.50 0.11
C ILE A 113 -14.25 3.10 0.65
N VAL A 114 -14.17 1.98 1.36
CA VAL A 114 -12.88 1.36 1.71
C VAL A 114 -12.42 0.62 0.46
N LEU A 115 -11.53 1.22 -0.33
CA LEU A 115 -11.03 0.64 -1.58
C LEU A 115 -10.34 -0.71 -1.30
N LYS A 116 -10.72 -1.72 -2.07
CA LYS A 116 -10.43 -3.14 -1.83
C LYS A 116 -9.95 -3.79 -3.12
N SER A 117 -8.65 -4.08 -3.22
CA SER A 117 -8.14 -5.03 -4.21
C SER A 117 -8.47 -6.45 -3.73
N ILE A 118 -9.21 -7.23 -4.51
CA ILE A 118 -9.65 -8.59 -4.14
C ILE A 118 -8.58 -9.64 -4.44
N GLY A 119 -8.53 -10.62 -3.55
CA GLY A 119 -7.75 -11.84 -3.59
C GLY A 119 -8.03 -12.69 -4.82
N GLY A 120 -7.00 -12.97 -5.59
CA GLY A 120 -7.07 -13.87 -6.76
C GLY A 120 -7.49 -13.22 -8.08
N ASP A 121 -7.81 -11.92 -8.12
CA ASP A 121 -8.04 -11.24 -9.38
C ASP A 121 -6.73 -11.07 -10.17
N VAL A 122 -6.81 -11.23 -11.50
CA VAL A 122 -5.70 -10.99 -12.42
C VAL A 122 -5.70 -9.50 -12.78
N PRO A 123 -4.53 -8.82 -12.76
CA PRO A 123 -4.42 -7.44 -13.23
C PRO A 123 -5.16 -7.21 -14.56
N PHE A 124 -5.88 -6.08 -14.68
CA PHE A 124 -6.73 -5.73 -15.84
C PHE A 124 -7.98 -6.60 -16.07
N PHE A 125 -8.19 -7.66 -15.29
CA PHE A 125 -9.36 -8.55 -15.39
C PHE A 125 -10.15 -8.63 -14.08
N ARG A 126 -10.12 -7.57 -13.26
CA ARG A 126 -10.85 -7.54 -11.98
C ARG A 126 -12.35 -7.70 -12.21
N LYS A 127 -12.98 -8.57 -11.42
CA LYS A 127 -14.42 -8.88 -11.55
C LYS A 127 -15.31 -7.80 -10.94
N ARG A 128 -14.85 -7.09 -9.90
CA ARG A 128 -15.60 -5.99 -9.29
C ARG A 128 -15.22 -4.64 -9.88
N ARG A 129 -16.23 -3.77 -9.97
CA ARG A 129 -16.11 -2.38 -10.42
C ARG A 129 -15.72 -1.48 -9.25
N GLY A 130 -14.90 -0.47 -9.52
CA GLY A 130 -14.48 0.52 -8.54
C GLY A 130 -15.56 1.54 -8.19
N ILE A 131 -15.20 2.49 -7.32
CA ILE A 131 -15.99 3.71 -7.12
C ILE A 131 -15.77 4.68 -8.28
N ILE A 132 -16.72 5.59 -8.47
CA ILE A 132 -16.63 6.72 -9.40
C ILE A 132 -15.72 7.79 -8.82
N VAL A 133 -14.71 8.17 -9.60
CA VAL A 133 -13.70 9.20 -9.31
C VAL A 133 -13.61 10.20 -10.46
N PRO A 134 -12.97 11.38 -10.26
CA PRO A 134 -12.78 12.34 -11.34
C PRO A 134 -12.15 11.69 -12.60
N PRO A 135 -12.60 12.08 -13.80
CA PRO A 135 -12.20 11.41 -15.03
C PRO A 135 -10.70 11.56 -15.31
N MET A 136 -10.04 10.45 -15.62
CA MET A 136 -8.68 10.44 -16.16
C MET A 136 -8.62 9.60 -17.42
N SER A 137 -8.11 10.18 -18.50
CA SER A 137 -7.82 9.43 -19.72
C SER A 137 -6.58 8.56 -19.53
N THR A 138 -6.46 7.52 -20.36
CA THR A 138 -5.28 6.66 -20.44
C THR A 138 -3.99 7.46 -20.59
N GLU A 139 -3.95 8.42 -21.52
CA GLU A 139 -2.77 9.27 -21.73
C GLU A 139 -2.40 10.10 -20.48
N LYS A 140 -3.40 10.60 -19.75
CA LYS A 140 -3.16 11.36 -18.51
C LYS A 140 -2.57 10.46 -17.42
N LEU A 141 -3.10 9.25 -17.25
CA LEU A 141 -2.60 8.26 -16.29
C LEU A 141 -1.17 7.86 -16.60
N ARG A 142 -0.85 7.66 -17.88
CA ARG A 142 0.50 7.32 -18.31
C ARG A 142 1.51 8.42 -18.06
N ARG A 143 1.19 9.65 -18.47
CA ARG A 143 2.03 10.81 -18.16
C ARG A 143 2.24 10.97 -16.66
N PHE A 144 1.22 10.65 -15.86
CA PHE A 144 1.34 10.70 -14.42
C PHE A 144 2.27 9.61 -13.88
N ALA A 145 2.12 8.36 -14.33
CA ALA A 145 3.02 7.26 -13.97
C ALA A 145 4.48 7.56 -14.35
N GLU A 146 4.74 8.11 -15.54
CA GLU A 146 6.08 8.51 -15.98
C GLU A 146 6.68 9.62 -15.11
N LYS A 147 5.88 10.62 -14.71
CA LYS A 147 6.32 11.64 -13.76
C LYS A 147 6.66 11.05 -12.39
N ILE A 148 5.92 10.05 -11.94
CA ILE A 148 6.23 9.32 -10.71
C ILE A 148 7.54 8.54 -10.87
N ARG A 149 7.80 7.92 -12.03
CA ARG A 149 9.10 7.31 -12.32
C ARG A 149 10.24 8.33 -12.23
N ASP A 150 10.09 9.50 -12.86
CA ASP A 150 11.11 10.57 -12.85
C ASP A 150 11.51 11.04 -11.44
N VAL A 151 10.62 10.89 -10.45
CA VAL A 151 10.89 11.26 -9.06
C VAL A 151 11.77 10.23 -8.35
N PHE A 152 11.61 8.94 -8.68
CA PHE A 152 12.13 7.84 -7.86
C PHE A 152 13.22 7.00 -8.52
N VAL A 153 13.32 7.03 -9.85
CA VAL A 153 14.28 6.22 -10.60
C VAL A 153 14.95 7.02 -11.71
N VAL A 154 16.17 6.63 -12.04
CA VAL A 154 16.89 7.14 -13.21
C VAL A 154 16.25 6.60 -14.50
N ASN A 155 16.44 7.33 -15.61
CA ASN A 155 15.73 7.06 -16.87
C ASN A 155 16.00 5.68 -17.47
N ASP A 156 17.18 5.11 -17.27
CA ASP A 156 17.60 3.81 -17.81
C ASP A 156 17.20 2.62 -16.94
N GLN A 157 16.76 2.87 -15.70
CA GLN A 157 16.28 1.81 -14.83
C GLN A 157 14.95 1.26 -15.36
N VAL A 158 14.94 -0.01 -15.78
CA VAL A 158 13.77 -0.70 -16.33
C VAL A 158 12.77 -1.07 -15.22
N GLU A 159 13.20 -1.89 -14.26
CA GLU A 159 12.35 -2.33 -13.16
C GLU A 159 12.07 -1.19 -12.18
N PHE A 160 10.79 -0.86 -11.98
CA PHE A 160 10.39 0.11 -10.94
C PHE A 160 10.47 -0.54 -9.54
N PRO A 161 11.28 -0.04 -8.61
CA PRO A 161 11.52 -0.69 -7.32
C PRO A 161 10.44 -0.33 -6.31
N ILE A 162 9.18 -0.74 -6.56
CA ILE A 162 8.00 -0.31 -5.80
C ILE A 162 8.15 -0.45 -4.28
N MET A 163 8.73 -1.56 -3.79
CA MET A 163 8.87 -1.76 -2.34
C MET A 163 9.92 -0.82 -1.72
N ASP A 164 10.99 -0.49 -2.45
CA ASP A 164 11.97 0.50 -1.97
C ASP A 164 11.41 1.91 -2.03
N VAL A 165 10.61 2.20 -3.06
CA VAL A 165 9.89 3.47 -3.16
C VAL A 165 8.98 3.64 -1.96
N LEU A 166 8.14 2.64 -1.64
CA LEU A 166 7.20 2.76 -0.52
C LEU A 166 7.89 2.74 0.84
N GLU A 167 8.84 1.83 1.09
CA GLU A 167 9.50 1.74 2.40
C GLU A 167 10.44 2.92 2.65
N PHE A 168 11.27 3.30 1.67
CA PHE A 168 12.41 4.18 1.90
C PHE A 168 12.30 5.56 1.28
N GLN A 169 11.81 5.66 0.04
CA GLN A 169 11.89 6.92 -0.71
C GLN A 169 10.68 7.83 -0.45
N LEU A 170 9.48 7.27 -0.41
CA LEU A 170 8.24 8.00 -0.21
C LEU A 170 8.19 8.65 1.18
N SER A 171 8.74 8.00 2.20
CA SER A 171 8.83 8.54 3.57
C SER A 171 9.73 9.77 3.68
N LYS A 172 10.68 9.97 2.74
CA LYS A 172 11.50 11.20 2.67
C LYS A 172 10.71 12.39 2.14
N ILE A 173 9.69 12.14 1.31
CA ILE A 173 8.85 13.16 0.68
C ILE A 173 7.59 13.42 1.53
N LEU A 174 7.01 12.36 2.07
CA LEU A 174 5.84 12.37 2.93
C LEU A 174 6.19 11.67 4.25
N PRO A 175 6.74 12.39 5.24
CA PRO A 175 7.24 11.81 6.50
C PRO A 175 6.19 11.02 7.30
N ASP A 176 4.92 11.39 7.16
CA ASP A 176 3.80 10.71 7.82
C ASP A 176 3.35 9.45 7.07
N PHE A 177 3.93 9.15 5.90
CA PHE A 177 3.62 7.93 5.16
C PHE A 177 4.16 6.69 5.86
N PHE A 178 3.31 5.67 5.99
CA PHE A 178 3.73 4.35 6.45
C PHE A 178 2.99 3.22 5.76
N ILE A 179 3.67 2.07 5.65
CA ILE A 179 3.04 0.80 5.30
C ILE A 179 2.49 0.18 6.58
N ASP A 180 1.25 -0.28 6.50
CA ASP A 180 0.65 -1.11 7.52
C ASP A 180 0.47 -2.53 6.99
N VAL A 181 0.96 -3.54 7.70
CA VAL A 181 0.79 -4.94 7.33
C VAL A 181 -0.20 -5.59 8.26
N GLU A 182 -1.16 -6.30 7.69
CA GLU A 182 -2.24 -6.94 8.44
C GLU A 182 -2.44 -8.40 7.99
N THR A 183 -2.96 -9.24 8.88
CA THR A 183 -3.02 -10.68 8.60
C THR A 183 -4.13 -11.02 7.60
N PRO A 184 -4.04 -12.17 6.92
CA PRO A 184 -5.09 -12.63 6.04
C PRO A 184 -6.45 -12.80 6.72
N GLU A 185 -6.48 -13.15 8.00
CA GLU A 185 -7.74 -13.31 8.76
C GLU A 185 -8.49 -11.98 8.89
N VAL A 186 -7.75 -10.87 9.07
CA VAL A 186 -8.34 -9.53 9.23
C VAL A 186 -8.65 -8.88 7.87
N MET A 187 -7.78 -9.10 6.88
CA MET A 187 -7.98 -8.53 5.55
C MET A 187 -8.97 -9.33 4.70
N GLY A 188 -9.17 -10.61 5.00
CA GLY A 188 -10.02 -11.51 4.24
C GLY A 188 -9.57 -11.59 2.79
N GLU A 189 -10.50 -11.35 1.87
CA GLU A 189 -10.20 -11.33 0.45
C GLU A 189 -9.30 -10.15 0.05
N ASP A 190 -9.22 -9.07 0.82
CA ASP A 190 -8.53 -7.89 0.34
C ASP A 190 -7.00 -8.01 0.44
N GLU A 191 -6.31 -7.79 -0.68
CA GLU A 191 -4.85 -7.89 -0.79
C GLU A 191 -4.14 -6.60 -0.39
N GLY A 192 -4.83 -5.49 -0.59
CA GLY A 192 -4.38 -4.14 -0.30
C GLY A 192 -5.58 -3.22 -0.09
N ARG A 193 -5.39 -2.17 0.72
CA ARG A 193 -6.40 -1.13 0.95
C ARG A 193 -5.75 0.23 1.19
N VAL A 194 -6.40 1.27 0.68
CA VAL A 194 -6.14 2.68 1.03
C VAL A 194 -7.41 3.28 1.60
N PHE A 195 -7.31 3.86 2.81
CA PHE A 195 -8.44 4.53 3.44
C PHE A 195 -8.46 6.01 3.06
N ALA A 196 -9.66 6.57 2.89
CA ALA A 196 -9.80 7.99 2.61
C ALA A 196 -9.18 8.84 3.72
N GLY A 197 -8.32 9.79 3.35
CA GLY A 197 -7.58 10.66 4.26
C GLY A 197 -6.49 9.96 5.10
N SER A 198 -6.16 8.68 4.86
CA SER A 198 -5.02 8.04 5.54
C SER A 198 -3.69 8.36 4.86
N ASN A 199 -2.64 8.47 5.66
CA ASN A 199 -1.25 8.51 5.18
C ASN A 199 -0.63 7.10 5.14
N SER A 200 -1.44 6.07 4.87
CA SER A 200 -0.95 4.69 4.82
C SER A 200 -1.58 3.88 3.71
N ILE A 201 -0.81 2.89 3.26
CA ILE A 201 -1.31 1.76 2.49
C ILE A 201 -1.29 0.55 3.42
N VAL A 202 -2.40 -0.18 3.48
CA VAL A 202 -2.50 -1.43 4.22
C VAL A 202 -2.33 -2.59 3.26
N PHE A 203 -1.38 -3.48 3.51
CA PHE A 203 -1.19 -4.71 2.73
C PHE A 203 -1.51 -5.95 3.56
N ARG A 204 -2.06 -6.96 2.90
CA ARG A 204 -2.13 -8.30 3.48
C ARG A 204 -0.73 -8.89 3.59
N GLU A 205 -0.44 -9.60 4.67
CA GLU A 205 0.92 -10.04 4.99
C GLU A 205 1.60 -10.88 3.90
N ASP A 206 0.87 -11.80 3.29
CA ASP A 206 1.34 -12.65 2.19
C ASP A 206 1.72 -11.82 0.97
N VAL A 207 0.90 -10.82 0.61
CA VAL A 207 1.11 -9.91 -0.52
C VAL A 207 2.30 -8.99 -0.24
N TYR A 208 2.37 -8.38 0.94
CA TYR A 208 3.51 -7.55 1.32
C TYR A 208 4.83 -8.33 1.27
N THR A 209 4.84 -9.53 1.85
CA THR A 209 6.01 -10.40 1.87
C THR A 209 6.40 -10.85 0.46
N GLY A 210 5.43 -11.26 -0.35
CA GLY A 210 5.63 -11.64 -1.74
C GLY A 210 6.20 -10.49 -2.57
N ALA A 211 5.67 -9.28 -2.43
CA ALA A 211 6.15 -8.11 -3.14
C ALA A 211 7.59 -7.77 -2.76
N CYS A 212 7.94 -7.83 -1.46
CA CYS A 212 9.31 -7.63 -0.98
C CYS A 212 10.30 -8.67 -1.55
N ARG A 213 9.81 -9.89 -1.79
CA ARG A 213 10.58 -11.01 -2.36
C ARG A 213 10.54 -11.06 -3.90
N GLY A 214 10.03 -10.01 -4.53
CA GLY A 214 10.04 -9.90 -5.99
C GLY A 214 8.90 -10.64 -6.69
N ASN A 215 7.88 -11.10 -5.98
CA ASN A 215 6.71 -11.73 -6.61
C ASN A 215 6.03 -10.73 -7.55
N ARG A 216 5.96 -11.11 -8.84
CA ARG A 216 5.46 -10.28 -9.93
C ARG A 216 4.02 -9.80 -9.75
N ARG A 217 3.16 -10.62 -9.17
CA ARG A 217 1.74 -10.31 -8.94
C ARG A 217 1.62 -9.34 -7.78
N ASP A 218 2.26 -9.65 -6.67
CA ASP A 218 2.17 -8.85 -5.45
C ASP A 218 2.82 -7.47 -5.65
N ARG A 219 3.88 -7.38 -6.46
CA ARG A 219 4.44 -6.08 -6.91
C ARG A 219 3.45 -5.25 -7.72
N PHE A 220 2.65 -5.89 -8.59
CA PHE A 220 1.59 -5.20 -9.31
C PHE A 220 0.53 -4.68 -8.33
N THR A 221 0.12 -5.50 -7.36
CA THR A 221 -0.79 -5.09 -6.28
C THR A 221 -0.22 -3.88 -5.51
N ALA A 222 1.07 -3.89 -5.17
CA ALA A 222 1.71 -2.74 -4.52
C ALA A 222 1.68 -1.46 -5.38
N CYS A 223 1.94 -1.56 -6.70
CA CYS A 223 1.84 -0.42 -7.61
C CYS A 223 0.40 0.08 -7.75
N HIS A 224 -0.57 -0.83 -7.73
CA HIS A 224 -1.99 -0.54 -7.81
C HIS A 224 -2.47 0.21 -6.55
N GLU A 225 -2.14 -0.26 -5.35
CA GLU A 225 -2.47 0.46 -4.11
C GLU A 225 -1.76 1.81 -4.03
N PHE A 226 -0.53 1.90 -4.55
CA PHE A 226 0.17 3.18 -4.65
C PHE A 226 -0.58 4.17 -5.56
N ALA A 227 -1.20 3.68 -6.64
CA ALA A 227 -2.07 4.48 -7.49
C ALA A 227 -3.28 5.02 -6.71
N HIS A 228 -3.96 4.17 -5.93
CA HIS A 228 -5.06 4.60 -5.05
C HIS A 228 -4.61 5.62 -4.01
N PHE A 229 -3.44 5.43 -3.42
CA PHE A 229 -2.85 6.37 -2.47
C PHE A 229 -2.60 7.74 -3.08
N LEU A 230 -2.08 7.79 -4.30
CA LEU A 230 -1.78 9.05 -4.99
C LEU A 230 -3.02 9.77 -5.53
N MET A 231 -4.01 9.03 -6.03
CA MET A 231 -5.11 9.61 -6.80
C MET A 231 -6.46 9.60 -6.08
N HIS A 232 -6.71 8.61 -5.23
CA HIS A 232 -8.06 8.28 -4.78
C HIS A 232 -8.30 8.51 -3.28
N ARG A 233 -7.26 8.67 -2.46
CA ARG A 233 -7.40 8.84 -1.00
C ARG A 233 -8.15 10.13 -0.58
N ASP A 234 -8.15 11.16 -1.42
CA ASP A 234 -8.72 12.49 -1.10
C ASP A 234 -9.99 12.81 -1.91
N VAL A 235 -10.58 11.81 -2.59
CA VAL A 235 -11.76 12.03 -3.44
C VAL A 235 -13.01 12.24 -2.59
N LYS A 236 -13.56 13.47 -2.63
CA LYS A 236 -14.69 13.90 -1.79
C LYS A 236 -16.08 13.46 -2.29
N LEU A 237 -16.20 12.94 -3.51
CA LEU A 237 -17.48 12.63 -4.17
C LEU A 237 -17.51 11.19 -4.73
N ALA A 238 -16.98 10.24 -3.96
CA ALA A 238 -17.02 8.82 -4.32
C ALA A 238 -18.46 8.28 -4.25
N ARG A 239 -18.96 7.72 -5.35
CA ARG A 239 -20.19 6.91 -5.37
C ARG A 239 -19.94 5.54 -6.03
N ALA A 240 -20.79 4.57 -5.73
CA ALA A 240 -20.75 3.28 -6.41
C ALA A 240 -21.01 3.44 -7.92
N ARG A 241 -20.35 2.59 -8.72
CA ARG A 241 -20.50 2.57 -10.17
C ARG A 241 -21.77 1.85 -10.60
N GLU A 242 -22.45 2.41 -11.60
CA GLU A 242 -23.66 1.87 -12.22
C GLU A 242 -23.40 1.40 -13.67
N ASP A 243 -24.32 0.62 -14.23
CA ASP A 243 -24.30 0.26 -15.65
C ASP A 243 -24.50 1.51 -16.52
N GLY A 244 -23.54 1.79 -17.40
CA GLY A 244 -23.49 2.99 -18.24
C GLY A 244 -22.43 4.01 -17.82
N ASP A 245 -21.89 3.91 -16.60
CA ASP A 245 -20.77 4.75 -16.18
C ASP A 245 -19.51 4.43 -17.01
N LYS A 246 -18.92 5.50 -17.55
CA LYS A 246 -17.77 5.42 -18.45
C LYS A 246 -16.52 4.92 -17.71
N ILE A 247 -15.76 4.03 -18.35
CA ILE A 247 -14.62 3.35 -17.73
C ILE A 247 -13.54 4.30 -17.19
N TYR A 248 -13.37 5.47 -17.80
CA TYR A 248 -12.40 6.46 -17.33
C TYR A 248 -12.78 7.15 -16.01
N LEU A 249 -13.95 6.87 -15.46
CA LEU A 249 -14.39 7.29 -14.13
C LEU A 249 -14.18 6.21 -13.07
N ASP A 250 -13.77 5.00 -13.47
CA ASP A 250 -13.62 3.85 -12.57
C ASP A 250 -12.25 3.87 -11.90
N SER A 251 -12.22 3.94 -10.58
CA SER A 251 -10.98 4.01 -9.79
C SER A 251 -10.08 2.78 -9.93
N GLU A 252 -10.65 1.59 -10.07
CA GLU A 252 -9.88 0.35 -10.25
C GLU A 252 -9.20 0.32 -11.61
N TRP A 253 -9.93 0.73 -12.65
CA TRP A 253 -9.38 0.88 -13.99
C TRP A 253 -8.29 1.94 -14.04
N GLN A 254 -8.49 3.10 -13.41
CA GLN A 254 -7.48 4.16 -13.35
C GLN A 254 -6.21 3.67 -12.64
N ALA A 255 -6.36 2.95 -11.53
CA ALA A 255 -5.26 2.39 -10.77
C ALA A 255 -4.49 1.31 -11.57
N ASP A 256 -5.18 0.45 -12.31
CA ASP A 256 -4.54 -0.56 -13.17
C ASP A 256 -3.76 0.04 -14.34
N GLU A 257 -4.34 1.02 -15.03
CA GLU A 257 -3.64 1.70 -16.13
C GLU A 257 -2.39 2.43 -15.63
N PHE A 258 -2.50 3.10 -14.48
CA PHE A 258 -1.35 3.73 -13.82
C PHE A 258 -0.30 2.69 -13.42
N ALA A 259 -0.67 1.63 -12.69
CA ALA A 259 0.24 0.62 -12.18
C ALA A 259 0.96 -0.12 -13.31
N GLY A 260 0.22 -0.49 -14.36
CA GLY A 260 0.80 -1.13 -15.54
C GLY A 260 1.85 -0.28 -16.24
N THR A 261 1.57 1.02 -16.38
CA THR A 261 2.53 1.96 -16.98
C THR A 261 3.72 2.22 -16.07
N LEU A 262 3.48 2.34 -14.77
CA LEU A 262 4.52 2.53 -13.77
C LEU A 262 5.52 1.37 -13.80
N MET A 263 5.05 0.13 -13.93
CA MET A 263 5.91 -1.05 -14.04
C MET A 263 6.55 -1.20 -15.43
N MET A 264 5.77 -1.04 -16.49
CA MET A 264 6.21 -1.17 -17.89
C MET A 264 6.16 0.19 -18.59
N SER A 265 7.23 0.96 -18.40
CA SER A 265 7.35 2.30 -18.99
C SER A 265 7.47 2.24 -20.51
N PRO A 266 6.75 3.11 -21.26
CA PRO A 266 6.92 3.25 -22.70
C PRO A 266 8.37 3.55 -23.13
N ARG A 267 9.16 4.18 -22.26
CA ARG A 267 10.57 4.56 -22.52
C ARG A 267 11.47 3.38 -22.82
N HIS A 268 11.14 2.20 -22.28
CA HIS A 268 11.98 1.01 -22.37
C HIS A 268 11.51 0.01 -23.42
N LEU A 269 10.37 0.26 -24.09
CA LEU A 269 9.75 -0.72 -24.98
C LEU A 269 10.67 -1.21 -26.10
N LYS A 270 11.52 -0.33 -26.65
CA LYS A 270 12.50 -0.69 -27.70
C LYS A 270 13.58 -1.67 -27.23
N GLN A 271 13.71 -1.91 -25.93
CA GLN A 271 14.66 -2.86 -25.35
C GLN A 271 14.12 -4.30 -25.33
N PHE A 272 12.81 -4.50 -25.57
CA PHE A 272 12.15 -5.79 -25.44
C PHE A 272 11.75 -6.33 -26.81
N ALA A 273 11.89 -7.64 -26.99
CA ALA A 273 11.47 -8.30 -28.23
C ALA A 273 9.94 -8.51 -28.28
N ASP A 274 9.35 -8.83 -27.14
CA ASP A 274 7.93 -9.19 -26.98
C ASP A 274 7.43 -8.92 -25.55
N ALA A 275 6.15 -9.22 -25.31
CA ALA A 275 5.50 -9.02 -24.02
C ALA A 275 6.14 -9.88 -22.90
N GLU A 276 6.64 -11.06 -23.23
CA GLU A 276 7.28 -12.00 -22.31
C GLU A 276 8.65 -11.49 -21.85
N ALA A 277 9.46 -10.98 -22.78
CA ALA A 277 10.71 -10.30 -22.49
C ALA A 277 10.48 -9.05 -21.63
N ALA A 278 9.47 -8.25 -21.97
CA ALA A 278 9.08 -7.10 -21.17
C ALA A 278 8.60 -7.50 -19.76
N ALA A 279 7.82 -8.59 -19.64
CA ALA A 279 7.39 -9.13 -18.36
C ALA A 279 8.57 -9.54 -17.48
N ALA A 280 9.56 -10.22 -18.06
CA ALA A 280 10.77 -10.62 -17.36
C ALA A 280 11.60 -9.41 -16.91
N ALA A 281 11.85 -8.46 -17.81
CA ALA A 281 12.69 -7.30 -17.53
C ALA A 281 12.06 -6.31 -16.54
N CYS A 282 10.75 -6.06 -16.62
CA CYS A 282 10.02 -5.20 -15.68
C CYS A 282 9.63 -5.93 -14.38
N ASN A 283 9.93 -7.23 -14.28
CA ASN A 283 9.50 -8.12 -13.20
C ASN A 283 7.96 -8.06 -12.99
N MET A 284 7.21 -8.00 -14.09
CA MET A 284 5.77 -7.82 -14.13
C MET A 284 5.06 -9.14 -14.38
N ASN A 285 3.82 -9.29 -13.87
CA ASN A 285 3.00 -10.45 -14.16
C ASN A 285 2.84 -10.63 -15.70
N PRO A 286 3.09 -11.83 -16.28
CA PRO A 286 3.02 -12.01 -17.73
C PRO A 286 1.66 -11.72 -18.37
N ALA A 287 0.54 -11.97 -17.68
CA ALA A 287 -0.78 -11.60 -18.19
C ALA A 287 -0.95 -10.08 -18.25
N ALA A 288 -0.51 -9.38 -17.20
CA ALA A 288 -0.53 -7.92 -17.14
C ALA A 288 0.37 -7.28 -18.22
N ALA A 289 1.57 -7.86 -18.41
CA ALA A 289 2.51 -7.44 -19.44
C ALA A 289 1.93 -7.59 -20.86
N ARG A 290 1.28 -8.72 -21.18
CA ARG A 290 0.60 -8.91 -22.46
C ARG A 290 -0.51 -7.89 -22.71
N VAL A 291 -1.28 -7.52 -21.69
CA VAL A 291 -2.29 -6.46 -21.80
C VAL A 291 -1.65 -5.10 -22.09
N MET A 292 -0.58 -4.74 -21.37
CA MET A 292 0.12 -3.47 -21.60
C MET A 292 0.78 -3.42 -22.98
N TRP A 293 1.44 -4.50 -23.39
CA TRP A 293 2.06 -4.62 -24.70
C TRP A 293 1.07 -4.40 -25.83
N ALA A 294 -0.08 -5.10 -25.80
CA ALA A 294 -1.12 -4.94 -26.80
C ALA A 294 -1.71 -3.52 -26.84
N LYS A 295 -1.83 -2.85 -25.69
CA LYS A 295 -2.25 -1.44 -25.63
C LYS A 295 -1.22 -0.54 -26.30
N TYR A 296 0.06 -0.71 -26.00
CA TYR A 296 1.14 0.09 -26.58
C TYR A 296 1.30 -0.12 -28.09
N GLU A 297 1.07 -1.34 -28.57
CA GLU A 297 1.12 -1.66 -30.00
C GLU A 297 -0.01 -0.96 -30.75
N LYS A 298 -1.25 -1.08 -30.25
CA LYS A 298 -2.42 -0.40 -30.81
C LYS A 298 -2.26 1.12 -30.89
N GLU A 299 -1.43 1.69 -30.03
CA GLU A 299 -1.19 3.12 -29.93
C GLU A 299 0.09 3.58 -30.64
N GLY A 300 0.85 2.68 -31.27
CA GLY A 300 2.07 3.01 -32.00
C GLY A 300 3.23 3.48 -31.09
N ARG A 301 3.27 3.07 -29.82
CA ARG A 301 4.31 3.55 -28.88
C ARG A 301 5.71 2.98 -29.12
N PHE A 302 5.83 1.89 -29.87
CA PHE A 302 7.12 1.30 -30.23
C PHE A 302 7.92 2.18 -31.20
N GLU A 303 7.25 3.07 -31.93
CA GLU A 303 7.86 3.95 -32.93
C GLU A 303 8.20 5.35 -32.37
N MET A 304 7.61 5.73 -31.23
CA MET A 304 7.85 7.02 -30.59
C MET A 304 9.12 6.97 -29.73
N GLY A 305 10.23 7.44 -30.28
CA GLY A 305 11.48 7.68 -29.53
C GLY A 305 12.58 8.16 -30.44
#